data_AF-A0A3G2T5Y4-F1
#
_entry.id   AF-A0A3G2T5Y4-F1
#
_cell.length_a   1.000
_cell.length_b   1.000
_cell.length_c   1.000
_cell.angle_alpha   90.00
_cell.angle_beta   90.00
_cell.angle_gamma   90.00
#
_symmetry.space_group_name_H-M   'P 1'
#
loop_
_entity.id
_entity.type
_entity.pdbx_description
1 polymer ?
#
loop_
_entity_poly.entity_id
_entity_poly.type
_entity_poly.pdbx_seq_one_letter_code
_entity_poly.pdbx_strand_id
1 'polypeptide(L)'
;MIKINMIPLHGIDIENIGHIALGQSQTELIHLLGQPAEHSDAVQLYYDQYELRIDLNQNKSIEFIEFINGPYPEKTKLSIYGVDPFQIDANNLIQLLTEKNNGYVDLSEADYCFTFLNISVGIWRQYTEQDVMENITEMKKNNEYLENQDWLLADLDKAKHFWTIGLGEKNYYHDSE
;
A
#
# COMPACT_ATOMS: atom_id res chain seq x y z
N MET A 1 16.51 -7.08 3.79
CA MET A 1 15.33 -6.20 3.69
C MET A 1 15.27 -5.30 4.89
N ILE A 2 14.98 -4.02 4.67
CA ILE A 2 14.70 -3.01 5.69
C ILE A 2 13.36 -3.35 6.32
N LYS A 3 13.30 -3.46 7.64
CA LYS A 3 12.05 -3.72 8.35
C LYS A 3 11.35 -2.41 8.67
N ILE A 4 10.07 -2.35 8.34
CA ILE A 4 9.25 -1.17 8.59
C ILE A 4 7.96 -1.59 9.26
N ASN A 5 7.67 -0.98 10.41
CA ASN A 5 6.43 -1.20 11.14
C ASN A 5 5.48 -0.03 10.91
N MET A 6 4.27 -0.33 10.44
CA MET A 6 3.20 0.62 10.18
C MET A 6 2.35 0.79 11.43
N ILE A 7 2.17 2.05 11.85
CA ILE A 7 1.38 2.43 13.02
C ILE A 7 0.28 3.38 12.56
N PRO A 8 -0.93 2.86 12.27
CA PRO A 8 -2.03 3.67 11.76
C PRO A 8 -2.29 4.91 12.61
N LEU A 9 -2.60 6.04 11.96
CA LEU A 9 -2.74 7.40 12.52
C LEU A 9 -1.46 8.03 13.12
N HIS A 10 -0.36 7.29 13.23
CA HIS A 10 0.87 7.79 13.83
C HIS A 10 2.01 7.92 12.81
N GLY A 11 2.18 6.94 11.91
CA GLY A 11 3.23 6.93 10.90
C GLY A 11 3.93 5.56 10.82
N ILE A 12 5.25 5.56 10.64
CA ILE A 12 6.04 4.34 10.47
C ILE A 12 7.31 4.34 11.32
N ASP A 13 7.74 3.16 11.77
CA ASP A 13 9.04 2.93 12.38
C ASP A 13 9.95 2.16 11.41
N ILE A 14 11.11 2.73 11.09
CA ILE A 14 12.11 2.07 10.25
C ILE A 14 13.25 1.55 11.14
N GLU A 15 13.51 0.25 11.08
CA GLU A 15 14.52 -0.41 11.91
C GLU A 15 15.91 0.23 11.72
N ASN A 16 16.54 0.64 12.83
CA ASN A 16 17.84 1.33 12.90
C ASN A 16 17.88 2.75 12.32
N ILE A 17 16.75 3.34 11.95
CA ILE A 17 16.68 4.72 11.43
C ILE A 17 15.87 5.60 12.39
N GLY A 18 14.65 5.18 12.72
CA GLY A 18 13.80 5.91 13.64
C GLY A 18 12.35 5.99 13.17
N HIS A 19 11.59 6.81 13.90
CA HIS A 19 10.17 7.04 13.66
C HIS A 19 9.98 8.19 12.65
N ILE A 20 9.06 7.98 11.70
CA ILE A 20 8.54 9.02 10.81
C ILE A 20 7.07 9.21 11.18
N ALA A 21 6.74 10.41 11.64
CA ALA A 21 5.39 10.73 12.07
C ALA A 21 4.56 11.32 10.92
N LEU A 22 3.28 10.98 10.87
CA LEU A 22 2.30 11.81 10.17
C LEU A 22 2.31 13.22 10.80
N GLY A 23 2.27 14.25 9.98
CA GLY A 23 2.41 15.65 10.36
C GLY A 23 3.86 16.13 10.55
N GLN A 24 4.87 15.25 10.43
CA GLN A 24 6.28 15.66 10.45
C GLN A 24 6.58 16.56 9.23
N SER A 25 7.47 17.54 9.40
CA SER A 25 7.82 18.43 8.29
C SER A 25 8.71 17.75 7.25
N GLN A 26 8.61 18.20 5.99
CA GLN A 26 9.50 17.78 4.91
C GLN A 26 10.99 17.94 5.27
N THR A 27 11.35 19.02 5.99
CA THR A 27 12.74 19.26 6.40
C THR A 27 13.24 18.19 7.36
N GLU A 28 12.44 17.80 8.36
CA GLU A 28 12.81 16.75 9.31
C GLU A 28 12.88 15.38 8.63
N LEU A 29 11.97 15.10 7.70
CA LEU A 29 11.99 13.88 6.89
C LEU A 29 13.28 13.78 6.07
N ILE A 30 13.67 14.85 5.37
CA ILE A 30 14.91 14.91 4.59
C ILE A 30 16.15 14.78 5.48
N HIS A 31 16.11 15.35 6.68
CA HIS A 31 17.21 15.17 7.64
C HIS A 31 17.36 13.71 8.08
N LEU A 32 16.24 12.97 8.21
CA LEU A 32 16.25 11.57 8.64
C LEU A 32 16.59 10.59 7.51
N LEU A 33 15.97 10.73 6.34
CA LEU A 33 16.08 9.77 5.23
C LEU A 33 17.02 10.21 4.11
N GLY A 34 17.44 11.48 4.10
CA GLY A 34 18.13 12.09 2.98
C GLY A 34 17.18 12.65 1.93
N GLN A 35 17.76 13.05 0.80
CA GLN A 35 17.00 13.59 -0.33
C GLN A 35 16.14 12.48 -0.97
N PRO A 36 14.90 12.81 -1.38
CA PRO A 36 14.05 11.88 -2.12
C PRO A 36 14.59 11.67 -3.56
N ALA A 37 14.04 10.70 -4.26
CA ALA A 37 14.43 10.36 -5.63
C ALA A 37 14.17 11.51 -6.61
N GLU A 38 14.93 11.56 -7.71
CA GLU A 38 14.88 12.66 -8.70
C GLU A 38 13.50 12.83 -9.37
N HIS A 39 12.69 11.77 -9.42
CA HIS A 39 11.34 11.80 -10.01
C HIS A 39 10.27 12.27 -9.03
N SER A 40 10.66 12.71 -7.82
CA SER A 40 9.77 13.37 -6.87
C SER A 40 9.37 14.76 -7.35
N ASP A 41 8.25 15.27 -6.84
CA ASP A 41 7.78 16.62 -7.11
C ASP A 41 7.59 17.42 -5.81
N ALA A 42 6.88 18.54 -5.89
CA ALA A 42 6.67 19.43 -4.76
C ALA A 42 5.76 18.85 -3.66
N VAL A 43 4.93 17.85 -3.96
CA VAL A 43 3.93 17.28 -3.06
C VAL A 43 4.10 15.77 -2.87
N GLN A 44 4.64 15.05 -3.85
CA GLN A 44 4.92 13.61 -3.77
C GLN A 44 6.42 13.34 -3.73
N LEU A 45 6.89 12.75 -2.63
CA LEU A 45 8.29 12.40 -2.41
C LEU A 45 8.46 10.88 -2.49
N TYR A 46 9.30 10.43 -3.40
CA TYR A 46 9.58 9.01 -3.60
C TYR A 46 10.89 8.63 -2.93
N TYR A 47 10.86 7.54 -2.17
CA TYR A 47 11.99 7.01 -1.42
C TYR A 47 12.26 5.56 -1.85
N ASP A 48 12.83 5.39 -3.04
CA ASP A 48 13.00 4.08 -3.71
C ASP A 48 13.74 3.02 -2.88
N GLN A 49 14.63 3.44 -1.98
CA GLN A 49 15.33 2.51 -1.09
C GLN A 49 14.42 1.92 -0.01
N TYR A 50 13.34 2.63 0.31
CA TYR A 50 12.33 2.28 1.30
C TYR A 50 10.99 1.88 0.64
N GLU A 51 10.94 1.81 -0.70
CA GLU A 51 9.77 1.35 -1.48
C GLU A 51 8.46 2.04 -1.09
N LEU A 52 8.56 3.33 -0.79
CA LEU A 52 7.44 4.15 -0.34
C LEU A 52 7.38 5.50 -1.04
N ARG A 53 6.17 6.03 -1.13
CA ARG A 53 5.83 7.41 -1.50
C ARG A 53 5.32 8.13 -0.25
N ILE A 54 5.67 9.40 -0.10
CA ILE A 54 5.17 10.29 0.94
C ILE A 54 4.49 11.47 0.26
N ASP A 55 3.23 11.73 0.61
CA ASP A 55 2.51 12.90 0.13
C ASP A 55 2.49 13.99 1.22
N LEU A 56 2.67 15.23 0.78
CA LEU A 56 2.78 16.41 1.63
C LEU A 56 1.55 17.31 1.47
N ASN A 57 1.00 17.74 2.60
CA ASN A 57 -0.04 18.76 2.61
C ASN A 57 0.49 20.14 2.19
N GLN A 58 -0.42 21.12 2.15
CA GLN A 58 -0.11 22.51 1.80
C GLN A 58 0.96 23.16 2.69
N ASN A 59 1.11 22.69 3.92
CA ASN A 59 2.12 23.16 4.88
C ASN A 59 3.45 22.40 4.78
N LYS A 60 3.66 21.58 3.75
CA LYS A 60 4.85 20.73 3.56
C LYS A 60 5.08 19.78 4.74
N SER A 61 3.99 19.27 5.31
CA SER A 61 4.02 18.23 6.34
C SER A 61 3.44 16.94 5.78
N ILE A 62 3.91 15.80 6.27
CA ILE A 62 3.50 14.47 5.80
C ILE A 62 2.01 14.25 6.10
N GLU A 63 1.18 14.14 5.07
CA GLU A 63 -0.24 13.79 5.23
C GLU A 63 -0.54 12.33 4.88
N PHE A 64 0.33 11.70 4.10
CA PHE A 64 0.14 10.33 3.63
C PHE A 64 1.48 9.61 3.39
N ILE A 65 1.51 8.32 3.68
CA ILE A 65 2.63 7.41 3.42
C ILE A 65 2.08 6.16 2.73
N GLU A 66 2.58 5.81 1.56
CA GLU A 66 2.13 4.63 0.80
C GLU A 66 3.30 3.74 0.41
N PHE A 67 3.14 2.43 0.62
CA PHE A 67 4.05 1.42 0.08
C PHE A 67 3.50 0.92 -1.26
N ILE A 68 4.27 1.04 -2.34
CA ILE A 68 3.78 0.91 -3.72
C ILE A 68 4.39 -0.27 -4.49
N ASN A 69 5.22 -1.08 -3.84
CA ASN A 69 5.95 -2.19 -4.45
C ASN A 69 5.42 -3.57 -4.03
N GLY A 70 4.19 -3.65 -3.53
CA GLY A 70 3.56 -4.93 -3.24
C GLY A 70 3.18 -5.71 -4.51
N PRO A 71 2.81 -6.99 -4.37
CA PRO A 71 2.87 -7.77 -3.14
C PRO A 71 4.28 -8.34 -2.83
N TYR A 72 5.29 -8.08 -3.68
CA TYR A 72 6.64 -8.61 -3.52
C TYR A 72 7.68 -7.49 -3.47
N PRO A 73 7.75 -6.72 -2.36
CA PRO A 73 8.82 -5.75 -2.15
C PRO A 73 10.18 -6.44 -2.20
N GLU A 74 11.17 -5.81 -2.83
CA GLU A 74 12.53 -6.34 -2.95
C GLU A 74 13.42 -5.87 -1.80
N LYS A 75 13.19 -4.65 -1.31
CA LYS A 75 14.06 -3.97 -0.35
C LYS A 75 13.49 -3.94 1.06
N THR A 76 12.17 -3.97 1.20
CA THR A 76 11.48 -3.79 2.47
C THR A 76 10.72 -5.03 2.92
N LYS A 77 10.49 -5.11 4.22
CA LYS A 77 9.57 -6.06 4.84
C LYS A 77 8.67 -5.30 5.79
N LEU A 78 7.37 -5.33 5.52
CA LEU A 78 6.40 -4.55 6.26
C LEU A 78 5.79 -5.36 7.41
N SER A 79 5.30 -4.63 8.40
CA SER A 79 4.48 -5.16 9.48
C SER A 79 3.40 -4.15 9.81
N ILE A 80 2.14 -4.58 9.83
CA ILE A 80 1.03 -3.85 10.41
C ILE A 80 0.32 -4.78 11.39
N TYR A 81 0.18 -4.36 12.64
CA TYR A 81 -0.36 -5.22 13.72
C TYR A 81 0.35 -6.59 13.86
N GLY A 82 1.64 -6.66 13.50
CA GLY A 82 2.46 -7.88 13.60
C GLY A 82 2.35 -8.85 12.42
N VAL A 83 1.63 -8.49 11.35
CA VAL A 83 1.57 -9.28 10.10
C VAL A 83 2.11 -8.50 8.92
N ASP A 84 2.63 -9.22 7.93
CA ASP A 84 3.07 -8.62 6.67
C ASP A 84 1.85 -8.40 5.74
N PRO A 85 1.45 -7.15 5.45
CA PRO A 85 0.25 -6.86 4.66
C PRO A 85 0.33 -7.35 3.21
N PHE A 86 1.53 -7.57 2.67
CA PHE A 86 1.71 -8.01 1.29
C PHE A 86 1.79 -9.54 1.13
N GLN A 87 1.89 -10.28 2.24
CA GLN A 87 2.02 -11.74 2.23
C GLN A 87 0.81 -12.46 2.84
N ILE A 88 -0.02 -11.74 3.60
CA ILE A 88 -1.31 -12.26 4.06
C ILE A 88 -2.31 -12.29 2.89
N ASP A 89 -3.19 -13.28 2.88
CA ASP A 89 -4.30 -13.36 1.92
C ASP A 89 -5.18 -12.10 1.98
N ALA A 90 -5.66 -11.64 0.82
CA ALA A 90 -6.43 -10.42 0.68
C ALA A 90 -7.65 -10.36 1.62
N ASN A 91 -8.42 -11.45 1.73
CA ASN A 91 -9.60 -11.48 2.60
C ASN A 91 -9.20 -11.42 4.08
N ASN A 92 -8.10 -12.08 4.45
CA ASN A 92 -7.57 -12.04 5.80
C ASN A 92 -7.03 -10.65 6.17
N LEU A 93 -6.42 -9.92 5.22
CA LEU A 93 -6.02 -8.53 5.44
C LEU A 93 -7.23 -7.62 5.66
N ILE A 94 -8.24 -7.72 4.80
CA ILE A 94 -9.49 -6.95 4.92
C ILE A 94 -10.13 -7.22 6.27
N GLN A 95 -10.22 -8.48 6.69
CA GLN A 95 -10.77 -8.85 7.99
C GLN A 95 -9.98 -8.22 9.14
N LEU A 96 -8.65 -8.39 9.16
CA LEU A 96 -7.79 -7.82 10.19
C LEU A 96 -7.96 -6.31 10.30
N LEU A 97 -7.92 -5.60 9.17
CA LEU A 97 -8.05 -4.15 9.16
C LEU A 97 -9.46 -3.71 9.54
N THR A 98 -10.50 -4.44 9.16
CA THR A 98 -11.90 -4.18 9.59
C THR A 98 -12.02 -4.28 11.11
N GLU A 99 -11.48 -5.34 11.71
CA GLU A 99 -11.48 -5.54 13.16
C GLU A 99 -10.74 -4.41 13.90
N LYS A 100 -9.61 -3.95 13.35
CA LYS A 100 -8.81 -2.87 13.94
C LYS A 100 -9.42 -1.48 13.70
N ASN A 101 -10.12 -1.29 12.59
CA ASN A 101 -10.80 -0.05 12.23
C ASN A 101 -11.92 0.27 13.23
N ASN A 102 -12.68 -0.74 13.66
CA ASN A 102 -13.83 -0.56 14.58
C ASN A 102 -14.75 0.59 14.13
N GLY A 103 -15.10 0.61 12.85
CA GLY A 103 -15.82 1.72 12.22
C GLY A 103 -16.19 1.44 10.77
N TYR A 104 -16.63 2.49 10.08
CA TYR A 104 -16.99 2.43 8.68
C TYR A 104 -15.80 2.08 7.80
N VAL A 105 -16.02 1.18 6.85
CA VAL A 105 -15.09 0.85 5.77
C VAL A 105 -15.73 1.38 4.50
N ASP A 106 -15.02 2.20 3.74
CA ASP A 106 -15.48 2.59 2.41
C ASP A 106 -15.30 1.41 1.45
N LEU A 107 -16.37 1.12 0.74
CA LEU A 107 -16.57 0.02 -0.19
C LEU A 107 -16.98 0.53 -1.58
N SER A 108 -16.85 1.83 -1.84
CA SER A 108 -17.17 2.47 -3.13
C SER A 108 -16.45 1.81 -4.31
N GLU A 109 -15.22 1.35 -4.08
CA GLU A 109 -14.35 0.65 -5.03
C GLU A 109 -14.05 -0.79 -4.57
N ALA A 110 -15.03 -1.42 -3.91
CA ALA A 110 -14.89 -2.77 -3.35
C ALA A 110 -14.35 -3.77 -4.37
N ASP A 111 -13.71 -4.80 -3.81
CA ASP A 111 -12.88 -5.79 -4.49
C ASP A 111 -11.51 -5.28 -4.92
N TYR A 112 -11.32 -4.00 -5.21
CA TYR A 112 -10.02 -3.45 -5.64
C TYR A 112 -9.39 -2.53 -4.61
N CYS A 113 -10.21 -1.71 -3.96
CA CYS A 113 -9.80 -0.73 -2.98
C CYS A 113 -10.68 -0.84 -1.73
N PHE A 114 -10.04 -0.76 -0.57
CA PHE A 114 -10.75 -0.70 0.71
C PHE A 114 -10.11 0.38 1.57
N THR A 115 -10.96 1.21 2.17
CA THR A 115 -10.49 2.32 2.99
C THR A 115 -11.11 2.28 4.39
N PHE A 116 -10.25 2.16 5.39
CA PHE A 116 -10.60 2.00 6.79
C PHE A 116 -10.54 3.34 7.50
N LEU A 117 -11.67 4.06 7.50
CA LEU A 117 -11.75 5.48 7.83
C LEU A 117 -11.26 5.84 9.26
N ASN A 118 -11.54 5.00 10.26
CA ASN A 118 -11.18 5.30 11.64
C ASN A 118 -9.69 5.13 11.92
N ILE A 119 -9.01 4.23 11.22
CA ILE A 119 -7.55 4.02 11.33
C ILE A 119 -6.78 4.72 10.22
N SER A 120 -7.47 5.37 9.28
CA SER A 120 -6.91 6.05 8.11
C SER A 120 -5.93 5.16 7.33
N VAL A 121 -6.39 3.97 6.97
CA VAL A 121 -5.62 3.01 6.17
C VAL A 121 -6.35 2.76 4.85
N GLY A 122 -5.62 2.79 3.74
CA GLY A 122 -6.12 2.34 2.44
C GLY A 122 -5.31 1.16 1.93
N ILE A 123 -5.95 0.24 1.25
CA ILE A 123 -5.29 -0.87 0.54
C ILE A 123 -5.84 -0.94 -0.88
N TRP A 124 -4.98 -1.23 -1.84
CA TRP A 124 -5.38 -1.32 -3.24
C TRP A 124 -4.70 -2.48 -3.98
N ARG A 125 -5.40 -3.08 -4.94
CA ARG A 125 -4.88 -4.08 -5.87
C ARG A 125 -5.38 -3.81 -7.29
N GLN A 126 -4.56 -4.18 -8.28
CA GLN A 126 -4.88 -3.96 -9.69
C GLN A 126 -5.97 -4.90 -10.22
N TYR A 127 -6.01 -6.13 -9.70
CA TYR A 127 -6.95 -7.17 -10.12
C TYR A 127 -7.15 -8.20 -9.01
N THR A 128 -8.27 -8.90 -9.08
CA THR A 128 -8.67 -10.00 -8.22
C THR A 128 -8.38 -11.36 -8.87
N GLU A 129 -8.45 -12.45 -8.10
CA GLU A 129 -8.32 -13.80 -8.66
C GLU A 129 -9.42 -14.07 -9.68
N GLN A 130 -10.62 -13.52 -9.48
CA GLN A 130 -11.72 -13.67 -10.43
C GLN A 130 -11.38 -13.04 -11.78
N ASP A 131 -10.83 -11.82 -11.80
CA ASP A 131 -10.49 -11.12 -13.04
C ASP A 131 -9.45 -11.90 -13.85
N VAL A 132 -8.43 -12.44 -13.17
CA VAL A 132 -7.40 -13.28 -13.81
C VAL A 132 -8.02 -14.58 -14.34
N MET A 133 -8.94 -15.20 -13.60
CA MET A 133 -9.62 -16.43 -14.03
C MET A 133 -10.55 -16.21 -15.24
N GLU A 134 -11.21 -15.05 -15.31
CA GLU A 134 -12.00 -14.64 -16.47
C GLU A 134 -11.09 -14.46 -17.69
N ASN A 135 -9.95 -13.80 -17.52
CA ASN A 135 -8.94 -13.63 -18.57
C ASN A 135 -8.39 -14.98 -19.07
N ILE A 136 -8.01 -15.89 -18.16
CA ILE A 136 -7.58 -17.26 -18.49
C ILE A 136 -8.67 -17.98 -19.31
N THR A 137 -9.93 -17.80 -18.96
CA THR A 137 -11.05 -18.44 -19.66
C THR A 137 -11.21 -17.89 -21.09
N GLU A 138 -11.05 -16.59 -21.28
CA GLU A 138 -11.08 -15.96 -22.61
C GLU A 138 -9.90 -16.41 -23.48
N MET A 139 -8.67 -16.38 -22.95
CA MET A 139 -7.48 -16.81 -23.70
C MET A 139 -7.53 -18.29 -24.10
N LYS A 140 -8.12 -19.15 -23.27
CA LYS A 140 -8.36 -20.55 -23.63
C LYS A 140 -9.33 -20.69 -24.80
N LYS A 141 -10.35 -19.83 -24.90
CA LYS A 141 -11.28 -19.83 -26.05
C LYS A 141 -10.59 -19.37 -27.33
N ASN A 142 -9.63 -18.45 -27.22
CA ASN A 142 -8.89 -17.89 -28.36
C ASN A 142 -7.66 -18.72 -28.75
N ASN A 143 -7.32 -19.78 -28.01
CA ASN A 143 -6.08 -20.59 -28.15
C ASN A 143 -4.78 -19.81 -27.85
N GLU A 144 -4.87 -18.74 -27.08
CA GLU A 144 -3.75 -17.87 -26.67
C GLU A 144 -3.18 -18.25 -25.29
N TYR A 145 -3.79 -19.22 -24.60
CA TYR A 145 -3.40 -19.55 -23.23
C TYR A 145 -1.96 -20.07 -23.10
N LEU A 146 -1.50 -20.96 -23.99
CA LEU A 146 -0.20 -21.62 -23.82
C LEU A 146 0.98 -20.65 -23.97
N GLU A 147 0.87 -19.67 -24.86
CA GLU A 147 1.89 -18.63 -25.04
C GLU A 147 1.90 -17.61 -23.88
N ASN A 148 0.77 -17.47 -23.17
CA ASN A 148 0.55 -16.50 -22.10
C ASN A 148 0.56 -17.12 -20.68
N GLN A 149 0.76 -18.43 -20.58
CA GLN A 149 0.55 -19.19 -19.34
C GLN A 149 1.40 -18.67 -18.17
N ASP A 150 2.67 -18.34 -18.41
CA ASP A 150 3.60 -17.97 -17.34
C ASP A 150 3.20 -16.67 -16.65
N TRP A 151 2.82 -15.64 -17.41
CA TRP A 151 2.42 -14.36 -16.80
C TRP A 151 1.01 -14.43 -16.20
N LEU A 152 0.09 -15.22 -16.76
CA LEU A 152 -1.23 -15.45 -16.17
C LEU A 152 -1.14 -16.15 -14.80
N LEU A 153 -0.21 -17.10 -14.65
CA LEU A 153 0.04 -17.77 -13.37
C LEU A 153 0.69 -16.82 -12.36
N ALA A 154 1.60 -15.94 -12.82
CA ALA A 154 2.18 -14.91 -11.97
C ALA A 154 1.13 -13.88 -11.50
N ASP A 155 0.22 -13.49 -12.40
CA ASP A 155 -0.90 -12.60 -12.07
C ASP A 155 -1.86 -13.26 -11.08
N LEU A 156 -2.17 -14.55 -11.26
CA LEU A 156 -3.02 -15.28 -10.32
C LEU A 156 -2.39 -15.36 -8.92
N ASP A 157 -1.06 -15.47 -8.83
CA ASP A 157 -0.38 -15.43 -7.53
C ASP A 157 -0.45 -14.05 -6.89
N LYS A 158 -0.21 -12.99 -7.66
CA LYS A 158 -0.32 -11.60 -7.19
C LYS A 158 -1.72 -11.21 -6.75
N ALA A 159 -2.74 -11.76 -7.40
CA ALA A 159 -4.15 -11.44 -7.17
C ALA A 159 -4.65 -11.84 -5.77
N LYS A 160 -3.93 -12.75 -5.10
CA LYS A 160 -4.20 -13.20 -3.72
C LYS A 160 -3.87 -12.14 -2.67
N HIS A 161 -3.18 -11.06 -3.06
CA HIS A 161 -2.60 -10.08 -2.16
C HIS A 161 -2.93 -8.65 -2.59
N PHE A 162 -2.82 -7.71 -1.66
CA PHE A 162 -2.86 -6.28 -1.97
C PHE A 162 -1.49 -5.79 -2.45
N TRP A 163 -1.51 -4.77 -3.29
CA TRP A 163 -0.33 -4.26 -3.99
C TRP A 163 0.18 -2.97 -3.37
N THR A 164 -0.74 -2.19 -2.81
CA THR A 164 -0.39 -1.03 -2.01
C THR A 164 -1.09 -1.05 -0.66
N ILE A 165 -0.44 -0.41 0.30
CA ILE A 165 -1.04 -0.07 1.59
C ILE A 165 -0.55 1.32 2.00
N GLY A 166 -1.50 2.15 2.42
CA GLY A 166 -1.27 3.54 2.78
C GLY A 166 -1.72 3.88 4.20
N LEU A 167 -1.04 4.85 4.81
CA LEU A 167 -1.40 5.47 6.09
C LEU A 167 -1.63 6.96 5.85
N GLY A 168 -2.82 7.45 6.18
CA GLY A 168 -3.13 8.87 6.16
C GLY A 168 -3.17 9.50 7.54
N GLU A 169 -3.03 10.83 7.57
CA GLU A 169 -3.47 11.63 8.72
C GLU A 169 -4.94 11.35 9.05
N LYS A 170 -5.35 11.77 10.25
CA LYS A 170 -6.75 11.66 10.64
C LYS A 170 -7.62 12.39 9.62
N ASN A 171 -8.67 11.71 9.16
CA ASN A 171 -9.62 12.18 8.14
C ASN A 171 -9.07 12.30 6.72
N TYR A 172 -7.85 11.84 6.41
CA TYR A 172 -7.29 11.86 5.06
C TYR A 172 -8.27 11.29 4.01
N TYR A 173 -8.94 10.20 4.35
CA TYR A 173 -9.92 9.53 3.48
C TYR A 173 -11.37 10.00 3.64
N HIS A 174 -11.65 11.03 4.44
CA HIS A 174 -13.00 11.60 4.56
C HIS A 174 -13.24 12.75 3.58
N ASP A 175 -12.17 13.39 3.10
CA ASP A 175 -12.25 14.59 2.27
C ASP A 175 -12.15 14.29 0.76
N SER A 176 -12.17 13.00 0.37
CA SER A 176 -12.24 12.56 -1.03
C SER A 176 -13.68 12.56 -1.55
N GLU A 177 -14.33 13.73 -1.52
CA GLU A 177 -15.57 14.04 -2.28
C GLU A 177 -15.33 15.16 -3.30
#